data_AF-A0A9W7BJB1-F1
#
_entry.id   AF-A0A9W7BJB1-F1
#
_cell.length_a   1.000
_cell.length_b   1.000
_cell.length_c   1.000
_cell.angle_alpha   90.00
_cell.angle_beta   90.00
_cell.angle_gamma   90.00
#
_symmetry.space_group_name_H-M   'P 1'
#
loop_
_entity.id
_entity.type
_entity.pdbx_description
1 polymer ?
#
loop_
_entity_poly.entity_id
_entity_poly.type
_entity_poly.pdbx_seq_one_letter_code
_entity_poly.pdbx_strand_id
1 'polypeptide(L)'
;MSAVKDNDASLSPISSAGISLDIEDGRPKSVTLTGFDPPAKKKNCLCCRCLIPPCHWVAFLLWWGLMTALLNLLCEANPVSPFWPIALSLNTYGTFSCIVLFTLLLFCVYKRERLNAFRENRSALMSAEEAKLNLKKAGLFLVVYFLLTLPLHFFSKTMIYPGIAFKLWAETTPDEPDLYGQAFTFKSSFDDKELHGYHTFRSVSAFTPTNPSGGVEVLPVIMFGGNGGSGWENVFTDVWLRDDTKVYDIYSFSYRGYEPNDSFGLPSEKNILADSYSFFEFVQAKYPDNRIIVTSHSLGTGVASAVSSHFSSDDIACTVLGMPFSTMSQCSQEVAYYTPMIFLWAVDAWPSTSRVAEMDSSIPLAILSAGQDELIAPHHQVKMEKAAASDNVLFLYDHDASHNAISQTLYSDIANYDKWYNGEYNGKPGCMDRVNK
;
A
#
# COMPACT_ATOMS: atom_id res chain seq x y z
N MET A 1 56.62 2.09 -3.18
CA MET A 1 56.58 0.71 -3.75
C MET A 1 55.36 0.03 -3.15
N SER A 2 54.29 -0.36 -3.84
CA SER A 2 53.91 -0.44 -5.25
C SER A 2 52.41 -0.09 -5.34
N ALA A 3 52.03 0.91 -6.12
CA ALA A 3 51.51 0.79 -7.49
C ALA A 3 49.97 0.86 -7.53
N VAL A 4 49.49 2.10 -7.55
CA VAL A 4 48.21 2.55 -8.13
C VAL A 4 48.24 2.27 -9.63
N LYS A 5 47.16 1.74 -10.20
CA LYS A 5 46.90 1.80 -11.64
C LYS A 5 45.66 2.65 -11.85
N ASP A 6 45.91 3.88 -12.28
CA ASP A 6 44.96 4.71 -13.00
C ASP A 6 44.57 4.02 -14.31
N ASN A 7 43.30 4.14 -14.66
CA ASN A 7 42.85 4.03 -16.04
C ASN A 7 41.89 5.20 -16.29
N ASP A 8 42.46 6.27 -16.86
CA ASP A 8 41.73 7.28 -17.60
C ASP A 8 41.00 6.63 -18.78
N ALA A 9 39.69 6.80 -18.83
CA ALA A 9 38.91 6.66 -20.05
C ALA A 9 38.08 7.94 -20.22
N SER A 10 38.58 8.78 -21.14
CA SER A 10 37.97 9.97 -21.74
C SER A 10 36.43 9.99 -21.76
N LEU A 11 35.84 11.00 -21.12
CA LEU A 11 34.43 11.37 -21.29
C LEU A 11 34.25 12.09 -22.63
N SER A 12 33.51 11.47 -23.56
CA SER A 12 32.88 12.16 -24.70
C SER A 12 31.66 12.97 -24.24
N PRO A 13 31.34 14.12 -24.86
CA PRO A 13 30.24 14.97 -24.44
C PRO A 13 28.90 14.29 -24.72
N ILE A 14 28.11 14.03 -23.68
CA ILE A 14 26.72 13.58 -23.82
C ILE A 14 25.89 14.78 -24.30
N SER A 15 25.21 14.60 -25.43
CA SER A 15 24.24 15.55 -25.98
C SER A 15 23.22 15.93 -24.92
N SER A 16 23.06 17.24 -24.67
CA SER A 16 22.12 17.80 -23.71
C SER A 16 20.67 17.41 -24.04
N ALA A 17 20.08 16.55 -23.21
CA ALA A 17 18.62 16.44 -23.11
C ALA A 17 18.10 17.72 -22.43
N GLY A 18 17.25 18.47 -23.13
CA GLY A 18 16.65 19.69 -22.60
C GLY A 18 15.27 19.41 -22.02
N ILE A 19 15.03 19.85 -20.78
CA ILE A 19 13.69 19.96 -20.19
C ILE A 19 13.28 21.42 -20.32
N SER A 20 12.22 21.72 -21.08
CA SER A 20 11.59 23.05 -21.04
C SER A 20 10.38 23.02 -20.12
N LEU A 21 10.40 23.87 -19.10
CA LEU A 21 9.29 24.10 -18.18
C LEU A 21 8.59 25.41 -18.57
N ASP A 22 7.29 25.32 -18.82
CA ASP A 22 6.45 26.50 -19.01
C ASP A 22 5.84 26.88 -17.65
N ILE A 23 6.26 28.04 -17.11
CA ILE A 23 5.88 28.53 -15.79
C ILE A 23 5.07 29.81 -15.95
N GLU A 24 3.83 29.79 -15.48
CA GLU A 24 2.95 30.95 -15.37
C GLU A 24 2.48 31.02 -13.92
N ASP A 25 2.62 32.19 -13.27
CA ASP A 25 2.28 32.42 -11.86
C ASP A 25 2.90 31.42 -10.85
N GLY A 26 4.14 30.99 -11.12
CA GLY A 26 4.91 30.15 -10.20
C GLY A 26 4.43 28.69 -10.12
N ARG A 27 3.60 28.22 -11.07
CA ARG A 27 3.15 26.82 -11.14
C ARG A 27 3.51 26.18 -12.49
N PRO A 28 3.98 24.92 -12.55
CA PRO A 28 4.23 24.24 -13.82
C PRO A 28 2.93 23.85 -14.51
N LYS A 29 2.72 24.31 -15.75
CA LYS A 29 1.50 23.99 -16.53
C LYS A 29 1.65 22.73 -17.38
N SER A 30 2.86 22.41 -17.84
CA SER A 30 3.19 21.17 -18.57
C SER A 30 4.69 20.93 -18.65
N VAL A 31 5.11 19.67 -18.79
CA VAL A 31 6.50 19.26 -19.04
C VAL A 31 6.58 18.53 -20.37
N THR A 32 7.46 18.97 -21.28
CA THR A 32 7.74 18.26 -22.54
C THR A 32 9.17 17.74 -22.53
N LEU A 33 9.33 16.42 -22.76
CA LEU A 33 10.63 15.76 -22.87
C LEU A 33 10.95 15.53 -24.36
N THR A 34 12.14 15.92 -24.80
CA THR A 34 12.67 15.55 -26.12
C THR A 34 14.03 14.87 -25.99
N GLY A 35 14.19 13.73 -26.68
CA GLY A 35 15.47 13.03 -26.85
C GLY A 35 15.83 11.99 -25.79
N PHE A 36 15.08 10.88 -25.72
CA PHE A 36 15.47 9.72 -24.89
C PHE A 36 15.61 8.47 -25.76
N ASP A 37 16.84 7.95 -25.87
CA ASP A 37 17.10 6.55 -26.22
C ASP A 37 17.37 5.78 -24.92
N PRO A 38 16.74 4.60 -24.69
CA PRO A 38 16.86 3.89 -23.43
C PRO A 38 18.24 3.23 -23.26
N PRO A 39 18.89 3.34 -22.08
CA PRO A 39 20.19 2.73 -21.85
C PRO A 39 20.10 1.21 -21.61
N ALA A 40 21.14 0.51 -22.07
CA ALA A 40 21.27 -0.94 -22.01
C ALA A 40 21.38 -1.49 -20.57
N LYS A 41 20.66 -2.59 -20.30
CA LYS A 41 20.64 -3.36 -19.04
C LYS A 41 22.04 -3.71 -18.53
N LYS A 42 22.43 -3.21 -17.36
CA LYS A 42 23.51 -3.80 -16.55
C LYS A 42 22.94 -4.80 -15.53
N LYS A 43 23.62 -5.94 -15.44
CA LYS A 43 23.30 -7.10 -14.60
C LYS A 43 23.84 -6.93 -13.16
N ASN A 44 23.05 -7.45 -12.22
CA ASN A 44 23.39 -8.00 -10.89
C ASN A 44 24.01 -7.06 -9.83
N CYS A 45 23.17 -6.61 -8.88
CA CYS A 45 23.57 -6.37 -7.50
C CYS A 45 22.85 -7.39 -6.58
N LEU A 46 23.66 -8.08 -5.79
CA LEU A 46 23.32 -9.28 -5.04
C LEU A 46 22.96 -8.92 -3.57
N CYS A 47 21.90 -8.14 -3.34
CA CYS A 47 21.46 -7.82 -1.97
C CYS A 47 19.94 -7.70 -1.75
N CYS A 48 19.10 -7.78 -2.79
CA CYS A 48 17.64 -7.80 -2.65
C CYS A 48 17.10 -9.21 -2.90
N ARG A 49 17.15 -10.09 -1.90
CA ARG A 49 16.22 -11.22 -1.87
C ARG A 49 14.91 -10.70 -1.26
N CYS A 50 14.00 -10.31 -2.13
CA CYS A 50 12.58 -10.14 -1.79
C CYS A 50 12.11 -11.36 -1.00
N LEU A 51 11.42 -11.12 0.11
CA LEU A 51 10.64 -12.10 0.88
C LEU A 51 9.37 -12.54 0.12
N ILE A 52 9.52 -12.91 -1.15
CA ILE A 52 8.51 -13.65 -1.89
C ILE A 52 9.06 -15.08 -1.99
N PRO A 53 8.55 -16.05 -1.21
CA PRO A 53 9.09 -17.39 -1.23
C PRO A 53 9.04 -18.02 -2.65
N PRO A 54 9.95 -18.94 -3.01
CA PRO A 54 9.98 -19.60 -4.31
C PRO A 54 8.66 -20.33 -4.67
N CYS A 55 7.78 -20.51 -3.69
CA CYS A 55 6.42 -21.03 -3.81
C CYS A 55 5.53 -20.21 -4.77
N HIS A 56 5.76 -18.90 -4.92
CA HIS A 56 4.99 -18.05 -5.84
C HIS A 56 5.25 -18.40 -7.31
N TRP A 57 6.48 -18.76 -7.65
CA TRP A 57 6.81 -19.24 -8.99
C TRP A 57 6.24 -20.64 -9.23
N VAL A 58 6.22 -21.50 -8.23
CA VAL A 58 5.67 -22.86 -8.38
C VAL A 58 4.14 -22.82 -8.56
N ALA A 59 3.42 -22.03 -7.75
CA ALA A 59 1.98 -21.85 -7.92
C ALA A 59 1.64 -21.19 -9.27
N PHE A 60 2.42 -20.19 -9.69
CA PHE A 60 2.29 -19.56 -11.01
C PHE A 60 2.59 -20.53 -12.15
N LEU A 61 3.64 -21.36 -12.04
CA LEU A 61 4.03 -22.34 -13.05
C LEU A 61 3.04 -23.51 -13.13
N LEU A 62 2.48 -23.94 -12.00
CA LEU A 62 1.40 -24.93 -11.94
C LEU A 62 0.12 -24.38 -12.56
N TRP A 63 -0.24 -23.14 -12.24
CA TRP A 63 -1.36 -22.45 -12.86
C TRP A 63 -1.14 -22.26 -14.37
N TRP A 64 0.05 -21.82 -14.80
CA TRP A 64 0.46 -21.69 -16.20
C TRP A 64 0.40 -23.02 -16.95
N GLY A 65 0.92 -24.09 -16.35
CA GLY A 65 0.84 -25.44 -16.90
C GLY A 65 -0.60 -25.93 -17.05
N LEU A 66 -1.45 -25.66 -16.06
CA LEU A 66 -2.87 -25.99 -16.11
C LEU A 66 -3.60 -25.19 -17.20
N MET A 67 -3.31 -23.89 -17.33
CA MET A 67 -3.90 -23.02 -18.37
C MET A 67 -3.44 -23.43 -19.78
N THR A 68 -2.17 -23.80 -19.94
CA THR A 68 -1.63 -24.29 -21.22
C THR A 68 -2.25 -25.63 -21.59
N ALA A 69 -2.44 -26.54 -20.63
CA ALA A 69 -3.12 -27.81 -20.84
C ALA A 69 -4.60 -27.64 -21.19
N LEU A 70 -5.32 -26.73 -20.51
CA LEU A 70 -6.71 -26.39 -20.81
C LEU A 70 -6.86 -25.74 -22.19
N LEU A 71 -5.95 -24.83 -22.55
CA LEU A 71 -5.91 -24.22 -23.89
C LEU A 71 -5.65 -25.28 -24.97
N ASN A 72 -4.73 -26.22 -24.74
CA ASN A 72 -4.47 -27.32 -25.67
C ASN A 72 -5.69 -28.26 -25.78
N LEU A 73 -6.34 -28.63 -24.68
CA LEU A 73 -7.57 -29.44 -24.69
C LEU A 73 -8.74 -28.77 -25.42
N LEU A 74 -8.85 -27.44 -25.33
CA LEU A 74 -9.89 -26.66 -26.02
C LEU A 74 -9.53 -26.37 -27.50
N CYS A 75 -8.24 -26.33 -27.84
CA CYS A 75 -7.74 -26.10 -29.21
C CYS A 75 -7.51 -27.38 -30.03
N GLU A 76 -7.26 -28.53 -29.41
CA GLU A 76 -7.19 -29.85 -30.09
C GLU A 76 -8.51 -30.21 -30.80
N ALA A 77 -9.60 -29.50 -30.49
CA ALA A 77 -10.85 -29.58 -31.22
C ALA A 77 -10.83 -28.91 -32.63
N ASN A 78 -9.74 -28.26 -33.07
CA ASN A 78 -9.68 -27.66 -34.42
C ASN A 78 -8.23 -27.42 -34.94
N PRO A 79 -7.68 -28.30 -35.81
CA PRO A 79 -6.25 -28.31 -36.15
C PRO A 79 -5.81 -27.32 -37.26
N VAL A 80 -6.56 -26.24 -37.55
CA VAL A 80 -6.26 -25.39 -38.72
C VAL A 80 -6.35 -23.90 -38.37
N SER A 81 -5.31 -23.36 -37.72
CA SER A 81 -5.15 -21.91 -37.55
C SER A 81 -3.71 -21.48 -37.82
N PRO A 82 -3.44 -20.59 -38.79
CA PRO A 82 -2.09 -20.15 -39.16
C PRO A 82 -1.41 -19.24 -38.11
N PHE A 83 -2.01 -19.04 -36.93
CA PHE A 83 -1.51 -18.15 -35.88
C PHE A 83 -0.65 -18.86 -34.81
N TRP A 84 -0.44 -20.18 -34.94
CA TRP A 84 0.38 -20.98 -34.01
C TRP A 84 1.81 -20.43 -33.76
N PRO A 85 2.52 -19.83 -34.72
CA PRO A 85 3.87 -19.29 -34.47
C PRO A 85 3.91 -17.96 -33.69
N ILE A 86 2.80 -17.21 -33.60
CA ILE A 86 2.77 -15.88 -32.96
C ILE A 86 2.60 -15.99 -31.44
N ALA A 87 1.98 -17.08 -30.97
CA ALA A 87 1.79 -17.36 -29.54
C ALA A 87 3.11 -17.65 -28.80
N LEU A 88 4.16 -18.13 -29.49
CA LEU A 88 5.45 -18.43 -28.87
C LEU A 88 6.35 -17.19 -28.67
N SER A 89 6.10 -16.07 -29.36
CA SER A 89 6.98 -14.89 -29.33
C SER A 89 6.65 -13.85 -28.24
N LEU A 90 5.54 -13.99 -27.51
CA LEU A 90 5.08 -13.02 -26.49
C LEU A 90 5.56 -13.36 -25.07
N ASN A 91 6.84 -13.75 -24.95
CA ASN A 91 7.44 -14.32 -23.73
C ASN A 91 7.85 -13.28 -22.66
N THR A 92 7.20 -12.11 -22.59
CA THR A 92 7.42 -11.12 -21.52
C THR A 92 6.16 -10.37 -21.06
N TYR A 93 4.99 -10.64 -21.64
CA TYR A 93 3.71 -9.94 -21.35
C TYR A 93 2.51 -10.90 -21.36
N GLY A 94 2.66 -12.03 -20.64
CA GLY A 94 2.05 -13.33 -20.96
C GLY A 94 0.56 -13.56 -20.65
N THR A 95 -0.10 -12.79 -19.78
CA THR A 95 -1.53 -13.03 -19.46
C THR A 95 -2.48 -12.16 -20.27
N PHE A 96 -2.15 -10.88 -20.48
CA PHE A 96 -2.93 -9.99 -21.34
C PHE A 96 -2.86 -10.42 -22.81
N SER A 97 -1.68 -10.85 -23.27
CA SER A 97 -1.52 -11.38 -24.63
C SER A 97 -2.43 -12.58 -24.85
N CYS A 98 -2.46 -13.57 -23.95
CA CYS A 98 -3.26 -14.77 -24.13
C CYS A 98 -4.76 -14.53 -23.97
N ILE A 99 -5.21 -13.72 -23.00
CA ILE A 99 -6.64 -13.42 -22.82
C ILE A 99 -7.14 -12.49 -23.92
N VAL A 100 -6.40 -11.44 -24.29
CA VAL A 100 -6.76 -10.56 -25.41
C VAL A 100 -6.63 -11.29 -26.74
N LEU A 101 -5.62 -12.13 -26.96
CA LEU A 101 -5.57 -13.03 -28.12
C LEU A 101 -6.73 -14.00 -28.11
N PHE A 102 -7.13 -14.56 -26.96
CA PHE A 102 -8.27 -15.48 -26.87
C PHE A 102 -9.61 -14.76 -27.10
N THR A 103 -9.78 -13.55 -26.57
CA THR A 103 -10.95 -12.70 -26.81
C THR A 103 -10.98 -12.19 -28.25
N LEU A 104 -9.85 -11.78 -28.82
CA LEU A 104 -9.71 -11.39 -30.24
C LEU A 104 -9.86 -12.60 -31.15
N LEU A 105 -9.41 -13.80 -30.77
CA LEU A 105 -9.62 -15.05 -31.51
C LEU A 105 -11.09 -15.44 -31.46
N LEU A 106 -11.75 -15.35 -30.31
CA LEU A 106 -13.19 -15.56 -30.19
C LEU A 106 -13.98 -14.51 -30.98
N PHE A 107 -13.55 -13.24 -30.97
CA PHE A 107 -14.16 -12.16 -31.73
C PHE A 107 -13.89 -12.29 -33.24
N CYS A 108 -12.72 -12.77 -33.65
CA CYS A 108 -12.35 -13.06 -35.03
C CYS A 108 -13.04 -14.32 -35.55
N VAL A 109 -13.19 -15.36 -34.73
CA VAL A 109 -14.00 -16.55 -35.03
C VAL A 109 -15.47 -16.15 -35.15
N TYR A 110 -15.99 -15.38 -34.21
CA TYR A 110 -17.33 -14.81 -34.27
C TYR A 110 -17.52 -13.94 -35.52
N LYS A 111 -16.59 -13.02 -35.82
CA LYS A 111 -16.65 -12.13 -36.99
C LYS A 111 -16.46 -12.88 -38.31
N ARG A 112 -15.64 -13.93 -38.36
CA ARG A 112 -15.42 -14.80 -39.53
C ARG A 112 -16.64 -15.68 -39.78
N GLU A 113 -17.25 -16.26 -38.76
CA GLU A 113 -18.52 -16.97 -38.87
C GLU A 113 -19.64 -16.02 -39.28
N ARG A 114 -19.68 -14.78 -38.75
CA ARG A 114 -20.64 -13.75 -39.16
C ARG A 114 -20.43 -13.28 -40.60
N LEU A 115 -19.17 -13.12 -41.05
CA LEU A 115 -18.82 -12.72 -42.44
C LEU A 115 -19.09 -13.85 -43.44
N ASN A 116 -18.86 -15.11 -43.06
CA ASN A 116 -19.22 -16.28 -43.86
C ASN A 116 -20.75 -16.45 -43.93
N ALA A 117 -21.46 -16.22 -42.82
CA ALA A 117 -22.93 -16.17 -42.77
C ALA A 117 -23.53 -14.94 -43.48
N PHE A 118 -22.73 -13.92 -43.79
CA PHE A 118 -23.14 -12.75 -44.60
C PHE A 118 -22.90 -12.97 -46.10
N ARG A 119 -21.93 -13.83 -46.46
CA ARG A 119 -21.62 -14.21 -47.86
C ARG A 119 -22.57 -15.29 -48.39
N GLU A 120 -22.98 -16.22 -47.54
CA GLU A 120 -24.06 -17.15 -47.85
C GLU A 120 -25.37 -16.50 -47.40
N ASN A 121 -26.23 -16.15 -48.35
CA ASN A 121 -27.51 -15.46 -48.13
C ASN A 121 -28.53 -16.32 -47.35
N ARG A 122 -28.19 -16.77 -46.13
CA ARG A 122 -29.14 -17.31 -45.16
C ARG A 122 -29.76 -16.13 -44.42
N SER A 123 -30.86 -15.68 -44.99
CA SER A 123 -31.90 -14.94 -44.30
C SER A 123 -32.06 -15.40 -42.84
N ALA A 124 -31.71 -14.49 -41.92
CA ALA A 124 -32.20 -14.32 -40.57
C ALA A 124 -32.28 -15.55 -39.62
N LEU A 125 -31.71 -15.33 -38.43
CA LEU A 125 -31.66 -16.19 -37.25
C LEU A 125 -30.48 -17.17 -37.27
N MET A 126 -29.49 -16.90 -36.41
CA MET A 126 -28.79 -18.01 -35.73
C MET A 126 -29.87 -19.01 -35.34
N SER A 127 -29.69 -20.29 -35.65
CA SER A 127 -30.68 -21.27 -35.22
C SER A 127 -30.84 -21.13 -33.70
N ALA A 128 -32.05 -21.28 -33.18
CA ALA A 128 -32.28 -21.21 -31.74
C ALA A 128 -31.32 -22.16 -30.97
N GLU A 129 -30.87 -23.23 -31.62
CA GLU A 129 -29.87 -24.17 -31.12
C GLU A 129 -28.44 -23.60 -31.07
N GLU A 130 -27.97 -22.89 -32.10
CA GLU A 130 -26.66 -22.23 -32.09
C GLU A 130 -26.59 -21.10 -31.06
N ALA A 131 -27.65 -20.30 -30.95
CA ALA A 131 -27.77 -19.29 -29.92
C ALA A 131 -27.75 -19.91 -28.51
N LYS A 132 -28.48 -21.02 -28.32
CA LYS A 132 -28.52 -21.77 -27.05
C LYS A 132 -27.17 -22.42 -26.72
N LEU A 133 -26.44 -22.91 -27.72
CA LEU A 133 -25.09 -23.47 -27.55
C LEU A 133 -24.08 -22.38 -27.16
N ASN A 134 -24.11 -21.22 -27.83
CA ASN A 134 -23.25 -20.10 -27.50
C ASN A 134 -23.54 -19.55 -26.10
N LEU A 135 -24.82 -19.48 -25.70
CA LEU A 135 -25.19 -19.11 -24.34
C LEU A 135 -24.68 -20.12 -23.30
N LYS A 136 -24.74 -21.43 -23.59
CA LYS A 136 -24.16 -22.47 -22.73
C LYS A 136 -22.63 -22.35 -22.63
N LYS A 137 -21.93 -22.08 -23.73
CA LYS A 137 -20.47 -21.88 -23.74
C LYS A 137 -20.07 -20.63 -22.95
N ALA A 138 -20.81 -19.53 -23.12
CA ALA A 138 -20.59 -18.31 -22.33
C ALA A 138 -20.86 -18.54 -20.84
N GLY A 139 -21.94 -19.26 -20.50
CA GLY A 139 -22.25 -19.65 -19.12
C GLY A 139 -21.15 -20.53 -18.51
N LEU A 140 -20.69 -21.54 -19.23
CA LEU A 140 -19.59 -22.40 -18.79
C LEU A 140 -18.28 -21.60 -18.60
N PHE A 141 -17.97 -20.69 -19.52
CA PHE A 141 -16.81 -19.80 -19.40
C PHE A 141 -16.88 -18.96 -18.12
N LEU A 142 -18.03 -18.33 -17.82
CA LEU A 142 -18.20 -17.53 -16.62
C LEU A 142 -18.07 -18.37 -15.34
N VAL A 143 -18.60 -19.59 -15.34
CA VAL A 143 -18.46 -20.53 -14.21
C VAL A 143 -17.00 -20.92 -14.00
N VAL A 144 -16.30 -21.32 -15.07
CA VAL A 144 -14.87 -21.68 -14.98
C VAL A 144 -14.03 -20.49 -14.55
N TYR A 145 -14.28 -19.30 -15.12
CA TYR A 145 -13.62 -18.06 -14.72
C TYR A 145 -13.84 -17.77 -13.24
N PHE A 146 -15.08 -17.82 -12.75
CA PHE A 146 -15.39 -17.62 -11.34
C PHE A 146 -14.68 -18.63 -10.44
N LEU A 147 -14.72 -19.92 -10.78
CA LEU A 147 -14.08 -20.97 -9.99
C LEU A 147 -12.55 -20.86 -9.94
N LEU A 148 -11.92 -20.51 -11.06
CA LEU A 148 -10.46 -20.33 -11.14
C LEU A 148 -9.98 -19.10 -10.38
N THR A 149 -10.85 -18.10 -10.23
CA THR A 149 -10.47 -16.82 -9.65
C THR A 149 -10.92 -16.64 -8.20
N LEU A 150 -11.85 -17.47 -7.73
CA LEU A 150 -12.27 -17.52 -6.35
C LEU A 150 -11.11 -17.74 -5.35
N PRO A 151 -10.10 -18.61 -5.60
CA PRO A 151 -8.95 -18.71 -4.71
C PRO A 151 -8.08 -17.45 -4.66
N LEU A 152 -7.93 -16.75 -5.81
CA LEU A 152 -7.21 -15.48 -5.88
C LEU A 152 -7.91 -14.41 -5.02
N HIS A 153 -9.23 -14.47 -4.91
CA HIS A 153 -9.99 -13.61 -4.01
C HIS A 153 -9.62 -13.85 -2.53
N PHE A 154 -9.71 -15.09 -2.04
CA PHE A 154 -9.32 -15.39 -0.66
C PHE A 154 -7.86 -15.04 -0.39
N PHE A 155 -6.99 -15.28 -1.38
CA PHE A 155 -5.58 -14.89 -1.31
C PHE A 155 -5.39 -13.38 -1.24
N SER A 156 -6.18 -12.58 -1.97
CA SER A 156 -6.07 -11.11 -1.93
C SER A 156 -6.30 -10.53 -0.53
N LYS A 157 -7.25 -11.09 0.24
CA LYS A 157 -7.49 -10.66 1.62
C LYS A 157 -6.31 -11.01 2.54
N THR A 158 -5.66 -12.15 2.29
CA THR A 158 -4.43 -12.54 2.99
C THR A 158 -3.23 -11.66 2.59
N MET A 159 -3.20 -11.08 1.39
CA MET A 159 -2.16 -10.13 0.99
C MET A 159 -2.32 -8.76 1.68
N ILE A 160 -3.57 -8.31 1.85
CA ILE A 160 -3.87 -7.07 2.58
C ILE A 160 -3.64 -7.29 4.09
N TYR A 161 -4.03 -8.46 4.61
CA TYR A 161 -3.86 -8.80 6.03
C TYR A 161 -3.12 -10.13 6.22
N PRO A 162 -1.79 -10.16 6.09
CA PRO A 162 -1.01 -11.39 6.16
C PRO A 162 -0.83 -12.00 7.55
N GLY A 163 -1.36 -11.39 8.63
CA GLY A 163 -1.14 -11.87 10.00
C GLY A 163 -1.38 -13.37 10.22
N ILE A 164 -2.47 -13.91 9.68
CA ILE A 164 -2.80 -15.34 9.77
C ILE A 164 -1.84 -16.19 8.92
N ALA A 165 -1.39 -15.67 7.78
CA ALA A 165 -0.40 -16.33 6.97
C ALA A 165 0.96 -16.37 7.67
N PHE A 166 1.36 -15.31 8.38
CA PHE A 166 2.60 -15.33 9.14
C PHE A 166 2.63 -16.46 10.15
N LYS A 167 1.54 -16.70 10.89
CA LYS A 167 1.43 -17.86 11.78
C LYS A 167 1.63 -19.22 11.08
N LEU A 168 1.16 -19.34 9.84
CA LEU A 168 1.21 -20.61 9.10
C LEU A 168 2.53 -20.84 8.36
N TRP A 169 3.24 -19.77 8.00
CA TRP A 169 4.35 -19.81 7.03
C TRP A 169 5.64 -19.16 7.52
N ALA A 170 5.62 -18.43 8.63
CA ALA A 170 6.77 -17.81 9.25
C ALA A 170 6.93 -18.33 10.70
N GLU A 171 8.16 -18.62 11.10
CA GLU A 171 8.47 -18.70 12.52
C GLU A 171 8.42 -17.28 13.07
N THR A 172 7.29 -16.91 13.66
CA THR A 172 7.21 -15.71 14.49
C THR A 172 7.90 -16.05 15.80
N THR A 173 9.02 -15.38 16.07
CA THR A 173 9.53 -15.33 17.44
C THR A 173 8.52 -14.53 18.25
N PRO A 174 7.96 -15.08 19.34
CA PRO A 174 7.06 -14.32 20.20
C PRO A 174 7.75 -13.02 20.60
N ASP A 175 7.02 -11.91 20.50
CA ASP A 175 7.49 -10.62 21.00
C ASP A 175 7.70 -10.76 22.51
N GLU A 176 8.94 -10.97 22.96
CA GLU A 176 9.27 -11.02 24.39
C GLU A 176 9.39 -9.58 24.90
N PRO A 177 8.45 -9.10 25.73
CA PRO A 177 8.56 -7.78 26.32
C PRO A 177 9.82 -7.77 27.19
N ASP A 178 10.78 -6.92 26.84
CA ASP A 178 12.04 -6.78 27.54
C ASP A 178 12.08 -5.46 28.33
N LEU A 179 13.28 -5.03 28.74
CA LEU A 179 13.49 -3.75 29.44
C LEU A 179 13.01 -2.53 28.65
N TYR A 180 12.78 -2.66 27.34
CA TYR A 180 12.59 -1.56 26.42
C TYR A 180 11.14 -1.37 26.00
N GLY A 181 10.26 -2.35 26.18
CA GLY A 181 8.83 -2.18 25.88
C GLY A 181 7.94 -3.01 26.79
N GLN A 182 6.79 -2.45 27.15
CA GLN A 182 5.83 -3.06 28.08
C GLN A 182 4.58 -3.50 27.33
N ALA A 183 4.10 -4.70 27.62
CA ALA A 183 2.82 -5.19 27.11
C ALA A 183 1.65 -4.70 27.96
N PHE A 184 0.51 -4.44 27.33
CA PHE A 184 -0.77 -4.17 28.00
C PHE A 184 -1.90 -4.83 27.23
N THR A 185 -3.10 -4.82 27.80
CA THR A 185 -4.33 -5.14 27.08
C THR A 185 -5.31 -3.98 27.11
N PHE A 186 -6.16 -3.91 26.11
CA PHE A 186 -7.29 -3.01 26.07
C PHE A 186 -8.50 -3.74 25.50
N LYS A 187 -9.69 -3.31 25.92
CA LYS A 187 -10.94 -3.96 25.54
C LYS A 187 -11.45 -3.42 24.21
N SER A 188 -11.69 -4.30 23.23
CA SER A 188 -12.29 -3.94 21.95
C SER A 188 -13.79 -3.71 22.06
N SER A 189 -14.27 -2.60 21.50
CA SER A 189 -15.71 -2.32 21.33
C SER A 189 -16.40 -3.23 20.29
N PHE A 190 -15.65 -3.95 19.45
CA PHE A 190 -16.22 -4.80 18.41
C PHE A 190 -16.85 -6.07 18.97
N ASP A 191 -16.15 -6.73 19.90
CA ASP A 191 -16.52 -8.05 20.42
C ASP A 191 -16.09 -8.27 21.89
N ASP A 192 -15.83 -7.20 22.63
CA ASP A 192 -15.46 -7.21 24.05
C ASP A 192 -14.17 -7.98 24.39
N LYS A 193 -13.38 -8.37 23.39
CA LYS A 193 -12.12 -9.09 23.60
C LYS A 193 -11.02 -8.15 24.07
N GLU A 194 -10.15 -8.68 24.93
CA GLU A 194 -8.93 -8.03 25.38
C GLU A 194 -7.85 -8.21 24.32
N LEU A 195 -7.56 -7.14 23.57
CA LEU A 195 -6.48 -7.11 22.59
C LEU A 195 -5.19 -6.69 23.26
N HIS A 196 -4.10 -7.36 22.88
CA HIS A 196 -2.76 -7.05 23.34
C HIS A 196 -2.16 -5.89 22.55
N GLY A 197 -1.50 -5.00 23.26
CA GLY A 197 -0.67 -3.94 22.69
C GLY A 197 0.64 -3.79 23.45
N TYR A 198 1.48 -2.90 22.95
CA TYR A 198 2.81 -2.62 23.47
C TYR A 198 3.02 -1.12 23.57
N HIS A 199 3.85 -0.69 24.52
CA HIS A 199 4.32 0.68 24.57
C HIS A 199 5.78 0.79 25.02
N THR A 200 6.45 1.87 24.62
CA THR A 200 7.83 2.16 25.00
C THR A 200 8.03 3.66 25.18
N PHE A 201 8.90 4.01 26.14
CA PHE A 201 9.34 5.38 26.31
C PHE A 201 10.53 5.69 25.40
N ARG A 202 10.46 6.77 24.62
CA ARG A 202 11.53 7.24 23.75
C ARG A 202 11.84 8.71 23.98
N SER A 203 13.11 9.07 23.83
CA SER A 203 13.54 10.45 23.66
C SER A 203 14.36 10.54 22.38
N VAL A 204 14.18 11.61 21.61
CA VAL A 204 14.85 11.81 20.31
C VAL A 204 16.38 11.76 20.44
N SER A 205 16.92 12.22 21.58
CA SER A 205 18.36 12.27 21.84
C SER A 205 18.92 11.00 22.50
N ALA A 206 18.06 10.09 22.97
CA ALA A 206 18.48 8.89 23.70
C ALA A 206 18.47 7.67 22.78
N PHE A 207 19.62 7.01 22.65
CA PHE A 207 19.76 5.76 21.88
C PHE A 207 19.02 4.56 22.51
N THR A 208 18.60 4.69 23.78
CA THR A 208 17.93 3.65 24.56
C THR A 208 16.67 4.22 25.22
N PRO A 209 15.58 3.44 25.31
CA PRO A 209 14.41 3.79 26.12
C PRO A 209 14.79 4.21 27.53
N THR A 210 14.40 5.41 27.88
CA THR A 210 14.60 5.96 29.20
C THR A 210 13.25 5.94 29.90
N ASN A 211 13.13 5.18 31.00
CA ASN A 211 12.07 5.45 31.96
C ASN A 211 12.22 6.92 32.40
N PRO A 212 11.17 7.74 32.32
CA PRO A 212 11.26 9.15 32.65
C PRO A 212 11.71 9.30 34.11
N SER A 213 12.88 9.91 34.33
CA SER A 213 13.32 10.36 35.64
C SER A 213 12.68 11.71 35.95
N GLY A 214 12.34 11.94 37.22
CA GLY A 214 11.34 12.94 37.65
C GLY A 214 11.55 14.35 37.08
N GLY A 215 10.50 14.88 36.43
CA GLY A 215 10.39 16.26 35.94
C GLY A 215 10.28 16.40 34.41
N VAL A 216 10.54 15.34 33.64
CA VAL A 216 10.40 15.36 32.18
C VAL A 216 8.94 15.12 31.79
N GLU A 217 8.41 16.00 30.93
CA GLU A 217 7.07 15.86 30.36
C GLU A 217 7.02 14.64 29.43
N VAL A 218 5.98 13.82 29.63
CA VAL A 218 5.75 12.59 28.85
C VAL A 218 4.53 12.81 27.96
N LEU A 219 4.70 12.62 26.65
CA LEU A 219 3.65 12.86 25.67
C LEU A 219 3.18 11.55 25.04
N PRO A 220 1.85 11.35 24.88
CA PRO A 220 1.32 10.15 24.25
C PRO A 220 1.46 10.19 22.72
N VAL A 221 2.00 9.11 22.16
CA VAL A 221 2.06 8.89 20.71
C VAL A 221 1.37 7.57 20.40
N ILE A 222 0.55 7.53 19.35
CA ILE A 222 0.04 6.29 18.79
C ILE A 222 0.70 6.06 17.43
N MET A 223 1.20 4.85 17.20
CA MET A 223 1.74 4.39 15.91
C MET A 223 0.85 3.28 15.33
N PHE A 224 0.28 3.52 14.15
CA PHE A 224 -0.42 2.51 13.37
C PHE A 224 0.46 1.99 12.24
N GLY A 225 0.89 0.72 12.33
CA GLY A 225 1.82 0.12 11.37
C GLY A 225 1.20 -0.35 10.06
N GLY A 226 2.09 -0.76 9.15
CA GLY A 226 1.73 -1.37 7.88
C GLY A 226 1.16 -2.79 8.01
N ASN A 227 0.76 -3.38 6.88
CA ASN A 227 0.16 -4.71 6.84
C ASN A 227 1.07 -5.84 7.29
N GLY A 228 2.39 -5.62 7.31
CA GLY A 228 3.40 -6.61 7.70
C GLY A 228 3.96 -6.45 9.11
N GLY A 229 3.65 -5.35 9.81
CA GLY A 229 4.28 -5.02 11.10
C GLY A 229 3.55 -5.60 12.31
N SER A 230 4.29 -5.87 13.38
CA SER A 230 3.71 -6.19 14.69
C SER A 230 3.53 -4.93 15.54
N GLY A 231 2.65 -5.00 16.54
CA GLY A 231 2.51 -3.94 17.53
C GLY A 231 3.84 -3.62 18.23
N TRP A 232 4.67 -4.63 18.46
CA TRP A 232 5.98 -4.51 19.09
C TRP A 232 6.99 -3.76 18.22
N GLU A 233 7.11 -4.08 16.93
CA GLU A 233 8.01 -3.36 16.03
C GLU A 233 7.61 -1.89 15.88
N ASN A 234 6.31 -1.63 15.82
CA ASN A 234 5.76 -0.29 15.61
C ASN A 234 6.08 0.66 16.77
N VAL A 235 6.11 0.20 18.03
CA VAL A 235 6.44 1.10 19.16
C VAL A 235 7.86 1.64 19.09
N PHE A 236 8.75 0.99 18.33
CA PHE A 236 10.13 1.44 18.13
C PHE A 236 10.31 2.34 16.91
N THR A 237 9.22 2.66 16.19
CA THR A 237 9.26 3.59 15.05
C THR A 237 9.09 5.03 15.53
N ASP A 238 10.19 5.65 15.96
CA ASP A 238 10.26 6.99 16.55
C ASP A 238 10.73 8.09 15.57
N VAL A 239 10.96 7.73 14.30
CA VAL A 239 11.54 8.62 13.27
C VAL A 239 10.78 9.93 13.08
N TRP A 240 9.49 9.97 13.43
CA TRP A 240 8.59 11.11 13.32
C TRP A 240 8.81 12.17 14.41
N LEU A 241 9.48 11.83 15.50
CA LEU A 241 9.56 12.63 16.72
C LEU A 241 10.77 13.57 16.65
N ARG A 242 10.58 14.84 17.05
CA ARG A 242 11.59 15.90 16.83
C ARG A 242 11.88 16.80 18.02
N ASP A 243 11.13 16.73 19.12
CA ASP A 243 11.46 17.50 20.33
C ASP A 243 12.33 16.64 21.25
N ASP A 244 13.61 16.98 21.34
CA ASP A 244 14.58 16.28 22.19
C ASP A 244 14.48 16.63 23.67
N THR A 245 13.67 17.62 24.03
CA THR A 245 13.38 18.00 25.42
C THR A 245 12.27 17.16 26.05
N LYS A 246 11.59 16.32 25.25
CA LYS A 246 10.46 15.49 25.67
C LYS A 246 10.84 14.02 25.76
N VAL A 247 10.02 13.31 26.53
CA VAL A 247 9.89 11.86 26.46
C VAL A 247 8.53 11.55 25.84
N TYR A 248 8.50 10.58 24.95
CA TYR A 248 7.31 10.11 24.29
C TYR A 248 6.97 8.71 24.78
N ASP A 249 5.72 8.47 25.15
CA ASP A 249 5.21 7.14 25.41
C ASP A 249 4.48 6.66 24.15
N ILE A 250 5.18 5.82 23.37
CA ILE A 250 4.70 5.37 22.06
C ILE A 250 3.92 4.09 22.23
N TYR A 251 2.64 4.12 21.88
CA TYR A 251 1.70 3.01 21.92
C TYR A 251 1.45 2.45 20.52
N SER A 252 1.37 1.12 20.42
CA SER A 252 0.86 0.42 19.25
C SER A 252 0.25 -0.92 19.66
N PHE A 253 -0.57 -1.51 18.80
CA PHE A 253 -1.07 -2.87 18.98
C PHE A 253 -0.97 -3.67 17.69
N SER A 254 -0.83 -4.99 17.80
CA SER A 254 -0.95 -5.88 16.65
C SER A 254 -2.42 -5.95 16.26
N TYR A 255 -2.78 -5.68 15.01
CA TYR A 255 -4.17 -5.78 14.59
C TYR A 255 -4.75 -7.18 14.88
N ARG A 256 -6.06 -7.28 15.12
CA ARG A 256 -6.68 -8.60 15.27
C ARG A 256 -6.40 -9.50 14.06
N GLY A 257 -6.16 -10.77 14.32
CA GLY A 257 -5.68 -11.71 13.30
C GLY A 257 -4.15 -11.71 13.08
N TYR A 258 -3.41 -10.86 13.79
CA TYR A 258 -1.95 -10.86 13.87
C TYR A 258 -1.53 -11.28 15.27
N GLU A 259 -0.40 -11.97 15.42
CA GLU A 259 0.14 -12.31 16.73
C GLU A 259 0.44 -11.03 17.55
N PRO A 260 0.13 -11.01 18.87
CA PRO A 260 -0.50 -12.08 19.68
C PRO A 260 -2.05 -12.06 19.68
N ASN A 261 -2.66 -11.25 18.81
CA ASN A 261 -4.11 -11.09 18.64
C ASN A 261 -4.72 -11.98 17.53
N ASP A 262 -4.05 -13.07 17.16
CA ASP A 262 -4.38 -13.94 16.02
C ASP A 262 -5.63 -14.81 16.26
N SER A 263 -5.87 -15.16 17.52
CA SER A 263 -7.04 -15.96 17.94
C SER A 263 -8.36 -15.17 17.97
N PHE A 264 -8.32 -13.85 17.72
CA PHE A 264 -9.47 -12.96 17.91
C PHE A 264 -10.31 -12.73 16.66
N GLY A 265 -10.08 -13.49 15.58
CA GLY A 265 -10.89 -13.52 14.37
C GLY A 265 -10.21 -12.91 13.15
N LEU A 266 -10.87 -13.01 11.99
CA LEU A 266 -10.32 -12.48 10.73
C LEU A 266 -10.32 -10.95 10.71
N PRO A 267 -9.24 -10.30 10.26
CA PRO A 267 -9.20 -8.86 10.08
C PRO A 267 -10.17 -8.40 8.98
N SER A 268 -10.77 -7.25 9.22
CA SER A 268 -11.51 -6.46 8.24
C SER A 268 -11.42 -4.99 8.63
N GLU A 269 -11.65 -4.09 7.67
CA GLU A 269 -11.68 -2.66 7.95
C GLU A 269 -12.62 -2.32 9.12
N LYS A 270 -13.83 -2.88 9.12
CA LYS A 270 -14.82 -2.62 10.18
C LYS A 270 -14.29 -2.93 11.58
N ASN A 271 -13.67 -4.09 11.76
CA ASN A 271 -13.27 -4.55 13.09
C ASN A 271 -11.93 -3.94 13.54
N ILE A 272 -10.99 -3.72 12.62
CA ILE A 272 -9.76 -2.98 12.91
C ILE A 272 -10.08 -1.55 13.34
N LEU A 273 -11.05 -0.89 12.71
CA LEU A 273 -11.45 0.46 13.11
C LEU A 273 -12.08 0.50 14.50
N ALA A 274 -12.99 -0.43 14.80
CA ALA A 274 -13.57 -0.53 16.15
C ALA A 274 -12.50 -0.78 17.22
N ASP A 275 -11.52 -1.63 16.94
CA ASP A 275 -10.36 -1.83 17.84
C ASP A 275 -9.55 -0.56 18.01
N SER A 276 -9.29 0.15 16.90
CA SER A 276 -8.44 1.34 16.89
C SER A 276 -9.09 2.51 17.62
N TYR A 277 -10.42 2.63 17.60
CA TYR A 277 -11.14 3.63 18.40
C TYR A 277 -11.05 3.32 19.88
N SER A 278 -11.30 2.07 20.29
CA SER A 278 -11.15 1.65 21.69
C SER A 278 -9.70 1.77 22.18
N PHE A 279 -8.74 1.52 21.30
CA PHE A 279 -7.33 1.70 21.58
C PHE A 279 -6.98 3.18 21.81
N PHE A 280 -7.48 4.07 20.95
CA PHE A 280 -7.28 5.51 21.12
C PHE A 280 -7.87 5.99 22.46
N GLU A 281 -9.10 5.60 22.78
CA GLU A 281 -9.75 5.93 24.06
C GLU A 281 -8.96 5.42 25.27
N PHE A 282 -8.42 4.20 25.19
CA PHE A 282 -7.56 3.63 26.22
C PHE A 282 -6.31 4.48 26.48
N VAL A 283 -5.64 4.92 25.42
CA VAL A 283 -4.46 5.80 25.55
C VAL A 283 -4.87 7.17 26.07
N GLN A 284 -5.94 7.77 25.54
CA GLN A 284 -6.43 9.08 25.96
C GLN A 284 -6.81 9.11 27.44
N ALA A 285 -7.37 8.02 27.98
CA ALA A 285 -7.70 7.90 29.39
C ALA A 285 -6.48 7.90 30.32
N LYS A 286 -5.31 7.46 29.83
CA LYS A 286 -4.04 7.55 30.57
C LYS A 286 -3.43 8.95 30.57
N TYR A 287 -3.81 9.78 29.60
CA TYR A 287 -3.27 11.11 29.35
C TYR A 287 -4.39 12.16 29.27
N PRO A 288 -5.14 12.40 30.37
CA PRO A 288 -6.34 13.24 30.32
C PRO A 288 -6.04 14.69 29.93
N ASP A 289 -4.85 15.20 30.27
CA ASP A 289 -4.43 16.59 30.05
C ASP A 289 -3.64 16.79 28.75
N ASN A 290 -3.39 15.72 27.99
CA ASN A 290 -2.64 15.78 26.73
C ASN A 290 -3.50 15.40 25.54
N ARG A 291 -3.17 15.98 24.39
CA ARG A 291 -3.64 15.55 23.07
C ARG A 291 -2.66 14.52 22.50
N ILE A 292 -3.16 13.52 21.78
CA ILE A 292 -2.37 12.42 21.25
C ILE A 292 -1.76 12.78 19.90
N ILE A 293 -0.49 12.44 19.71
CA ILE A 293 0.18 12.48 18.40
C ILE A 293 -0.12 11.16 17.66
N VAL A 294 -0.76 11.23 16.51
CA VAL A 294 -1.10 10.04 15.70
C VAL A 294 -0.11 9.90 14.55
N THR A 295 0.63 8.80 14.51
CA THR A 295 1.61 8.47 13.48
C THR A 295 1.24 7.16 12.79
N SER A 296 1.65 6.99 11.53
CA SER A 296 1.29 5.80 10.78
C SER A 296 2.14 5.54 9.55
N HIS A 297 2.10 4.30 9.07
CA HIS A 297 2.75 3.88 7.83
C HIS A 297 1.90 2.90 7.03
N SER A 298 1.89 3.04 5.70
CA SER A 298 1.27 2.09 4.76
C SER A 298 -0.20 1.79 5.12
N LEU A 299 -0.59 0.53 5.36
CA LEU A 299 -1.96 0.15 5.80
C LEU A 299 -2.46 1.01 6.97
N GLY A 300 -1.59 1.28 7.96
CA GLY A 300 -1.91 2.06 9.14
C GLY A 300 -2.34 3.50 8.84
N THR A 301 -2.01 4.05 7.67
CA THR A 301 -2.49 5.38 7.26
C THR A 301 -4.00 5.41 7.04
N GLY A 302 -4.61 4.30 6.61
CA GLY A 302 -6.06 4.16 6.51
C GLY A 302 -6.74 4.13 7.87
N VAL A 303 -6.06 3.56 8.88
CA VAL A 303 -6.49 3.52 10.27
C VAL A 303 -6.35 4.89 10.91
N ALA A 304 -5.17 5.52 10.81
CA ALA A 304 -4.91 6.84 11.34
C ALA A 304 -5.85 7.89 10.75
N SER A 305 -6.08 7.87 9.43
CA SER A 305 -7.06 8.78 8.81
C SER A 305 -8.46 8.61 9.40
N ALA A 306 -8.88 7.37 9.69
CA ALA A 306 -10.18 7.10 10.29
C ALA A 306 -10.27 7.59 11.74
N VAL A 307 -9.25 7.31 12.54
CA VAL A 307 -9.12 7.79 13.93
C VAL A 307 -9.16 9.32 13.94
N SER A 308 -8.37 9.99 13.11
CA SER A 308 -8.34 11.45 13.04
C SER A 308 -9.62 12.07 12.51
N SER A 309 -10.42 11.34 11.72
CA SER A 309 -11.76 11.77 11.32
C SER A 309 -12.85 11.51 12.37
N HIS A 310 -12.58 10.61 13.33
CA HIS A 310 -13.53 10.23 14.37
C HIS A 310 -13.39 11.08 15.64
N PHE A 311 -12.14 11.37 16.03
CA PHE A 311 -11.82 12.21 17.18
C PHE A 311 -11.55 13.65 16.76
N SER A 312 -11.60 14.56 17.74
CA SER A 312 -11.53 16.00 17.49
C SER A 312 -10.13 16.56 17.69
N SER A 313 -9.99 17.84 17.37
CA SER A 313 -8.80 18.63 17.68
C SER A 313 -8.55 18.84 19.18
N ASP A 314 -9.51 18.53 20.05
CA ASP A 314 -9.32 18.50 21.51
C ASP A 314 -8.64 17.21 21.99
N ASP A 315 -8.67 16.15 21.18
CA ASP A 315 -8.09 14.85 21.50
C ASP A 315 -6.77 14.61 20.75
N ILE A 316 -6.61 15.20 19.57
CA ILE A 316 -5.46 14.94 18.68
C ILE A 316 -4.60 16.20 18.53
N ALA A 317 -3.30 16.04 18.81
CA ALA A 317 -2.30 17.10 18.66
C ALA A 317 -1.99 17.35 17.19
N CYS A 318 -1.65 16.27 16.46
CA CYS A 318 -1.40 16.26 15.03
C CYS A 318 -1.47 14.82 14.47
N THR A 319 -1.54 14.70 13.15
CA THR A 319 -1.52 13.41 12.43
C THR A 319 -0.38 13.36 11.41
N VAL A 320 0.38 12.27 11.38
CA VAL A 320 1.45 12.01 10.41
C VAL A 320 1.16 10.72 9.63
N LEU A 321 1.07 10.83 8.30
CA LEU A 321 0.77 9.74 7.39
C LEU A 321 1.98 9.39 6.52
N GLY A 322 2.58 8.22 6.76
CA GLY A 322 3.69 7.68 5.97
C GLY A 322 3.24 6.87 4.76
N MET A 323 3.52 7.35 3.56
CA MET A 323 3.17 6.71 2.28
C MET A 323 1.67 6.34 2.23
N PRO A 324 0.74 7.30 2.40
CA PRO A 324 -0.68 6.98 2.47
C PRO A 324 -1.27 6.59 1.11
N PHE A 325 -2.27 5.71 1.14
CA PHE A 325 -3.09 5.38 -0.02
C PHE A 325 -4.43 6.13 0.00
N SER A 326 -5.01 6.40 -1.18
CA SER A 326 -6.32 7.08 -1.26
C SER A 326 -7.49 6.16 -0.93
N THR A 327 -7.54 5.00 -1.59
CA THR A 327 -8.43 3.88 -1.23
C THR A 327 -7.69 2.56 -1.42
N MET A 328 -7.90 1.60 -0.51
CA MET A 328 -7.26 0.29 -0.62
C MET A 328 -7.77 -0.47 -1.84
N SER A 329 -9.04 -0.29 -2.20
CA SER A 329 -9.62 -0.90 -3.40
C SER A 329 -8.98 -0.41 -4.69
N GLN A 330 -8.62 0.88 -4.78
CA GLN A 330 -7.91 1.42 -5.95
C GLN A 330 -6.45 0.96 -5.94
N CYS A 331 -5.76 1.06 -4.80
CA CYS A 331 -4.38 0.59 -4.65
C CYS A 331 -4.25 -0.90 -5.04
N SER A 332 -5.19 -1.72 -4.59
CA SER A 332 -5.25 -3.15 -4.90
C SER A 332 -5.45 -3.42 -6.39
N GLN A 333 -6.21 -2.59 -7.12
CA GLN A 333 -6.37 -2.74 -8.57
C GLN A 333 -5.07 -2.41 -9.33
N GLU A 334 -4.32 -1.43 -8.84
CA GLU A 334 -3.08 -0.98 -9.47
C GLU A 334 -1.93 -1.97 -9.23
N VAL A 335 -1.81 -2.51 -8.01
CA VAL A 335 -0.78 -3.50 -7.66
C VAL A 335 -1.16 -4.90 -8.12
N ALA A 336 -2.41 -5.31 -7.88
CA ALA A 336 -2.92 -6.61 -8.24
C ALA A 336 -3.77 -6.52 -9.52
N TYR A 337 -3.13 -6.13 -10.62
CA TYR A 337 -3.70 -6.07 -11.98
C TYR A 337 -4.45 -7.36 -12.39
N TYR A 338 -4.12 -8.49 -11.75
CA TYR A 338 -4.70 -9.81 -11.99
C TYR A 338 -5.91 -10.15 -11.10
N THR A 339 -6.21 -9.36 -10.07
CA THR A 339 -7.40 -9.59 -9.22
C THR A 339 -8.62 -9.26 -10.05
N PRO A 340 -9.49 -10.23 -10.34
CA PRO A 340 -10.67 -9.96 -11.14
C PRO A 340 -11.52 -8.88 -10.51
N MET A 341 -11.88 -7.87 -11.31
CA MET A 341 -12.78 -6.77 -10.92
C MET A 341 -14.05 -7.26 -10.23
N ILE A 342 -14.50 -8.49 -10.55
CA ILE A 342 -15.67 -9.16 -9.95
C ILE A 342 -15.54 -9.44 -8.45
N PHE A 343 -14.37 -9.28 -7.83
CA PHE A 343 -14.17 -9.50 -6.38
C PHE A 343 -13.76 -8.24 -5.61
N LEU A 344 -13.72 -7.07 -6.25
CA LEU A 344 -13.40 -5.82 -5.57
C LEU A 344 -14.40 -5.46 -4.47
N TRP A 345 -15.65 -5.93 -4.57
CA TRP A 345 -16.67 -5.76 -3.52
C TRP A 345 -16.31 -6.46 -2.20
N ALA A 346 -15.35 -7.39 -2.24
CA ALA A 346 -14.91 -8.15 -1.08
C ALA A 346 -13.51 -7.74 -0.59
N VAL A 347 -12.91 -6.74 -1.23
CA VAL A 347 -11.75 -6.01 -0.72
C VAL A 347 -12.28 -4.88 0.16
N ASP A 348 -11.76 -4.76 1.38
CA ASP A 348 -12.09 -3.63 2.23
C ASP A 348 -11.69 -2.32 1.54
N ALA A 349 -12.59 -1.34 1.55
CA ALA A 349 -12.47 -0.17 0.69
C ALA A 349 -11.40 0.79 1.19
N TRP A 350 -11.32 0.98 2.52
CA TRP A 350 -10.50 1.99 3.18
C TRP A 350 -10.55 3.35 2.48
N PRO A 351 -11.67 4.10 2.54
CA PRO A 351 -11.83 5.38 1.83
C PRO A 351 -11.06 6.51 2.51
N SER A 352 -9.73 6.42 2.55
CA SER A 352 -8.83 7.33 3.27
C SER A 352 -8.97 8.79 2.81
N THR A 353 -9.20 9.04 1.51
CA THR A 353 -9.43 10.42 1.01
C THR A 353 -10.67 11.07 1.61
N SER A 354 -11.75 10.31 1.79
CA SER A 354 -12.97 10.84 2.42
C SER A 354 -12.71 11.15 3.90
N ARG A 355 -11.94 10.30 4.58
CA ARG A 355 -11.61 10.49 6.00
C ARG A 355 -10.76 11.73 6.25
N VAL A 356 -9.72 11.97 5.45
CA VAL A 356 -8.92 13.20 5.60
C VAL A 356 -9.69 14.46 5.19
N ALA A 357 -10.72 14.33 4.36
CA ALA A 357 -11.65 15.42 4.03
C ALA A 357 -12.69 15.69 5.13
N GLU A 358 -12.96 14.71 5.98
CA GLU A 358 -13.92 14.81 7.11
C GLU A 358 -13.23 15.11 8.45
N MET A 359 -11.91 15.01 8.51
CA MET A 359 -11.10 15.36 9.67
C MET A 359 -11.31 16.82 10.10
N ASP A 360 -11.27 17.07 11.41
CA ASP A 360 -11.27 18.43 11.96
C ASP A 360 -10.14 19.25 11.33
N SER A 361 -10.51 20.35 10.68
CA SER A 361 -9.59 21.22 9.94
C SER A 361 -8.45 21.78 10.80
N SER A 362 -8.61 21.85 12.12
CA SER A 362 -7.58 22.39 13.00
C SER A 362 -6.53 21.37 13.42
N ILE A 363 -6.71 20.09 13.11
CA ILE A 363 -5.67 19.05 13.32
C ILE A 363 -4.58 19.25 12.25
N PRO A 364 -3.33 19.56 12.62
CA PRO A 364 -2.22 19.60 11.67
C PRO A 364 -1.99 18.23 11.05
N LEU A 365 -1.73 18.20 9.74
CA LEU A 365 -1.50 16.97 8.99
C LEU A 365 -0.17 16.99 8.25
N ALA A 366 0.69 16.01 8.51
CA ALA A 366 1.87 15.74 7.70
C ALA A 366 1.65 14.51 6.81
N ILE A 367 1.95 14.63 5.51
CA ILE A 367 1.92 13.54 4.55
C ILE A 367 3.32 13.35 3.99
N LEU A 368 3.86 12.15 4.14
CA LEU A 368 5.14 11.76 3.56
C LEU A 368 4.87 10.97 2.28
N SER A 369 5.45 11.46 1.19
CA SER A 369 5.24 10.97 -0.16
C SER A 369 6.54 10.42 -0.77
N ALA A 370 6.53 9.16 -1.17
CA ALA A 370 7.67 8.45 -1.75
C ALA A 370 7.47 8.30 -3.26
N GLY A 371 8.40 8.82 -4.06
CA GLY A 371 8.30 8.94 -5.52
C GLY A 371 8.51 7.63 -6.29
N GLN A 372 9.28 6.69 -5.74
CA GLN A 372 9.48 5.34 -6.29
C GLN A 372 8.69 4.28 -5.52
N ASP A 373 7.59 4.67 -4.85
CA ASP A 373 6.73 3.73 -4.13
C ASP A 373 6.06 2.75 -5.10
N GLU A 374 6.50 1.49 -5.04
CA GLU A 374 6.07 0.39 -5.88
C GLU A 374 4.77 -0.28 -5.43
N LEU A 375 4.31 0.03 -4.20
CA LEU A 375 3.10 -0.53 -3.60
C LEU A 375 1.96 0.48 -3.60
N ILE A 376 2.24 1.73 -3.24
CA ILE A 376 1.28 2.82 -3.17
C ILE A 376 1.81 3.95 -4.04
N ALA A 377 1.39 3.94 -5.30
CA ALA A 377 1.87 4.90 -6.27
C ALA A 377 1.68 6.37 -5.80
N PRO A 378 2.63 7.28 -6.09
CA PRO A 378 2.66 8.63 -5.52
C PRO A 378 1.38 9.45 -5.75
N HIS A 379 0.62 9.18 -6.82
CA HIS A 379 -0.65 9.88 -7.07
C HIS A 379 -1.69 9.65 -5.97
N HIS A 380 -1.62 8.54 -5.23
CA HIS A 380 -2.48 8.32 -4.08
C HIS A 380 -2.18 9.31 -2.96
N GLN A 381 -0.91 9.58 -2.71
CA GLN A 381 -0.43 10.48 -1.65
C GLN A 381 -0.79 11.93 -2.01
N VAL A 382 -0.65 12.31 -3.29
CA VAL A 382 -1.12 13.60 -3.81
C VAL A 382 -2.65 13.73 -3.71
N LYS A 383 -3.42 12.66 -3.96
CA LYS A 383 -4.88 12.68 -3.77
C LYS A 383 -5.26 12.91 -2.30
N MET A 384 -4.52 12.34 -1.37
CA MET A 384 -4.73 12.54 0.07
C MET A 384 -4.48 13.98 0.48
N GLU A 385 -3.38 14.60 0.00
CA GLU A 385 -3.07 16.01 0.23
C GLU A 385 -4.17 16.94 -0.30
N LYS A 386 -4.60 16.74 -1.54
CA LYS A 386 -5.66 17.56 -2.15
C LYS A 386 -7.03 17.42 -1.47
N ALA A 387 -7.28 16.27 -0.84
CA ALA A 387 -8.54 16.01 -0.17
C ALA A 387 -8.53 16.47 1.29
N ALA A 388 -7.37 16.75 1.88
CA ALA A 388 -7.25 17.07 3.29
C ALA A 388 -8.02 18.35 3.66
N ALA A 389 -8.82 18.27 4.72
CA ALA A 389 -9.54 19.42 5.28
C ALA A 389 -8.69 20.27 6.24
N SER A 390 -7.53 19.75 6.66
CA SER A 390 -6.60 20.45 7.57
C SER A 390 -6.19 21.81 7.00
N ASP A 391 -6.19 22.84 7.86
CA ASP A 391 -5.69 24.17 7.53
C ASP A 391 -4.16 24.29 7.69
N ASN A 392 -3.51 23.22 8.16
CA ASN A 392 -2.07 23.14 8.40
C ASN A 392 -1.47 21.83 7.84
N VAL A 393 -1.54 21.66 6.51
CA VAL A 393 -1.00 20.49 5.80
C VAL A 393 0.47 20.71 5.40
N LEU A 394 1.34 19.81 5.84
CA LEU A 394 2.70 19.65 5.34
C LEU A 394 2.79 18.43 4.41
N PHE A 395 3.24 18.64 3.18
CA PHE A 395 3.48 17.56 2.22
C PHE A 395 4.97 17.45 1.92
N LEU A 396 5.59 16.35 2.36
CA LEU A 396 6.99 16.04 2.11
C LEU A 396 7.09 15.05 0.97
N TYR A 397 7.91 15.33 -0.02
CA TYR A 397 8.07 14.48 -1.21
C TYR A 397 9.53 14.24 -1.51
N ASP A 398 9.90 12.96 -1.62
CA ASP A 398 11.21 12.54 -2.13
C ASP A 398 11.00 11.69 -3.39
N HIS A 399 11.60 12.14 -4.50
CA HIS A 399 11.46 11.47 -5.80
C HIS A 399 12.04 10.05 -5.83
N ASP A 400 13.09 9.78 -5.06
CA ASP A 400 13.88 8.55 -5.11
C ASP A 400 13.53 7.58 -3.96
N ALA A 401 12.75 8.04 -2.98
CA ALA A 401 12.28 7.23 -1.86
C ALA A 401 11.38 6.07 -2.33
N SER A 402 11.61 4.89 -1.77
CA SER A 402 10.75 3.70 -1.92
C SER A 402 9.71 3.61 -0.80
N HIS A 403 8.82 2.61 -0.86
CA HIS A 403 7.70 2.45 0.07
C HIS A 403 8.08 2.45 1.57
N ASN A 404 9.26 1.95 1.92
CA ASN A 404 9.74 1.86 3.31
C ASN A 404 10.74 2.95 3.69
N ALA A 405 11.01 3.90 2.80
CA ALA A 405 12.02 4.94 3.01
C ALA A 405 11.47 6.14 3.82
N ILE A 406 10.77 5.87 4.93
CA ILE A 406 10.15 6.88 5.80
C ILE A 406 11.14 7.99 6.16
N SER A 407 12.29 7.59 6.72
CA SER A 407 13.31 8.55 7.15
C SER A 407 13.83 9.38 5.98
N GLN A 408 14.08 8.77 4.83
CA GLN A 408 14.53 9.50 3.64
C GLN A 408 13.51 10.57 3.24
N THR A 409 12.23 10.21 3.14
CA THR A 409 11.16 11.15 2.82
C THR A 409 11.04 12.27 3.86
N LEU A 410 11.18 11.94 5.15
CA LEU A 410 11.17 12.93 6.21
C LEU A 410 12.33 13.93 6.08
N TYR A 411 13.54 13.41 5.82
CA TYR A 411 14.75 14.22 5.69
C TYR A 411 14.85 14.99 4.38
N SER A 412 13.97 14.73 3.40
CA SER A 412 13.90 15.48 2.14
C SER A 412 13.68 16.98 2.36
N ASP A 413 12.91 17.35 3.39
CA ASP A 413 12.73 18.73 3.85
C ASP A 413 12.49 18.76 5.37
N ILE A 414 13.51 18.33 6.11
CA ILE A 414 13.48 18.30 7.57
C ILE A 414 13.24 19.69 8.19
N ALA A 415 13.64 20.76 7.51
CA ALA A 415 13.50 22.11 8.00
C ALA A 415 12.03 22.54 8.07
N ASN A 416 11.22 22.20 7.06
CA ASN A 416 9.79 22.47 7.12
C ASN A 416 9.06 21.48 8.05
N TYR A 417 9.53 20.23 8.15
CA TYR A 417 9.01 19.31 9.17
C TYR A 417 9.24 19.83 10.58
N ASP A 418 10.45 20.31 10.90
CA ASP A 418 10.77 20.86 12.22
C ASP A 418 9.92 22.11 12.54
N LYS A 419 9.63 22.96 11.55
CA LYS A 419 8.69 24.09 11.74
C LYS A 419 7.27 23.62 12.01
N TRP A 420 6.77 22.68 11.21
CA TRP A 420 5.43 22.12 11.37
C TRP A 420 5.26 21.33 12.67
N TYR A 421 6.32 20.70 13.16
CA TYR A 421 6.31 19.91 14.38
C TYR A 421 6.49 20.78 15.62
N ASN A 422 7.57 21.57 15.70
CA ASN A 422 7.99 22.30 16.92
C ASN A 422 7.61 23.78 16.97
N GLY A 423 7.01 24.35 15.92
CA GLY A 423 6.73 25.79 15.87
C GLY A 423 5.56 26.13 14.96
N GLU A 424 5.66 27.22 14.20
CA GLU A 424 4.60 27.67 13.31
C GLU A 424 4.85 27.23 11.85
N TYR A 425 3.81 26.72 11.19
CA TYR A 425 3.82 26.43 9.76
C TYR A 425 2.51 26.95 9.14
N ASN A 426 2.59 27.55 7.95
CA ASN A 426 1.45 28.20 7.27
C ASN A 426 0.66 29.22 8.14
N GLY A 427 1.31 29.89 9.10
CA GLY A 427 0.63 30.82 10.00
C GLY A 427 -0.20 30.15 11.10
N LYS A 428 0.02 28.85 11.35
CA LYS A 428 -0.74 28.02 12.28
C LYS A 428 0.20 27.34 13.28
N PRO A 429 -0.24 27.13 14.54
CA PRO A 429 0.52 26.37 15.51
C PRO A 429 0.81 24.96 15.01
N GLY A 430 2.02 24.49 15.27
CA GLY A 430 2.49 23.16 14.92
C GLY A 430 2.00 22.10 15.89
N CYS A 431 2.52 20.88 15.73
CA CYS A 431 2.10 19.75 16.55
C CYS A 431 2.36 19.98 18.05
N MET A 432 3.58 20.40 18.41
CA MET A 432 4.02 20.54 19.80
C MET A 432 3.34 21.69 20.55
N ASP A 433 2.86 22.71 19.85
CA ASP A 433 2.08 23.80 20.46
C ASP A 433 0.68 23.32 20.93
N ARG A 434 0.26 22.12 20.48
CA ARG A 434 -1.08 21.57 20.72
C ARG A 434 -1.10 20.39 21.69
N VAL A 435 0.05 19.86 22.11
CA VAL A 435 0.10 18.60 22.88
C VAL A 435 -0.52 18.70 24.28
N ASN A 436 -0.63 19.91 24.83
CA ASN A 436 -1.26 20.17 26.13
C ASN A 436 -2.63 20.83 25.96
N LYS A 437 -3.64 20.35 26.69
CA LYS A 437 -5.04 20.77 26.51
C LYS A 437 -5.31 22.22 26.89
#